data_AF-A0A1Z9XQE0-F1
#
_entry.id   AF-A0A1Z9XQE0-F1
#
_cell.length_a   1.000
_cell.length_b   1.000
_cell.length_c   1.000
_cell.angle_alpha   90.00
_cell.angle_beta   90.00
_cell.angle_gamma   90.00
#
_symmetry.space_group_name_H-M   'P 1'
#
loop_
_entity.id
_entity.type
_entity.pdbx_description
1 polymer ?
#
loop_
_entity_poly.entity_id
_entity_poly.type
_entity_poly.pdbx_seq_one_letter_code
_entity_poly.pdbx_strand_id
1 'polypeptide(L)'
;MKKLVLPFLLLSSIAAVPFATAVANEGADNTSVTKMIIVDRTGKPPFKRKLVEVQEHDVAQFELLGAATECENRMSVDMRGKPPFKRSVECIPVIDVAQFETIEENSNSTNFSGHPPFKRR
;
A
#
# COMPACT_ATOMS: atom_id res chain seq x y z
N MET A 1 -67.89 -18.73 0.18
CA MET A 1 -66.92 -18.71 -0.94
C MET A 1 -65.89 -17.62 -0.67
N LYS A 2 -64.59 -17.95 -0.81
CA LYS A 2 -63.44 -17.07 -1.10
C LYS A 2 -62.87 -16.14 0.01
N LYS A 3 -61.73 -16.60 0.55
CA LYS A 3 -60.42 -15.99 0.91
C LYS A 3 -60.27 -14.46 1.15
N LEU A 4 -59.43 -14.12 2.14
CA LEU A 4 -58.40 -13.04 2.17
C LEU A 4 -57.60 -13.19 3.52
N VAL A 5 -56.41 -13.81 3.57
CA VAL A 5 -55.01 -13.31 3.41
C VAL A 5 -54.46 -12.42 4.57
N LEU A 6 -53.61 -13.07 5.42
CA LEU A 6 -52.41 -12.66 6.22
C LEU A 6 -52.48 -11.46 7.22
N PRO A 7 -51.51 -11.25 8.16
CA PRO A 7 -50.21 -11.92 8.48
C PRO A 7 -49.88 -12.10 10.02
N PHE A 8 -48.61 -12.43 10.37
CA PHE A 8 -47.83 -12.33 11.65
C PHE A 8 -47.26 -13.69 12.17
N LEU A 9 -45.94 -13.97 12.00
CA LEU A 9 -44.81 -13.78 12.96
C LEU A 9 -44.91 -14.72 14.18
N LEU A 10 -44.00 -15.67 14.52
CA LEU A 10 -42.57 -15.63 14.90
C LEU A 10 -42.13 -17.10 15.25
N LEU A 11 -40.99 -17.62 14.77
CA LEU A 11 -39.67 -17.79 15.44
C LEU A 11 -39.48 -18.96 16.45
N SER A 12 -38.57 -19.90 16.15
CA SER A 12 -37.62 -20.59 17.09
C SER A 12 -36.73 -21.59 16.33
N SER A 13 -35.52 -21.21 15.89
CA SER A 13 -34.19 -21.37 16.53
C SER A 13 -33.71 -22.81 16.81
N ILE A 14 -32.82 -23.32 15.94
CA ILE A 14 -31.84 -24.39 16.24
C ILE A 14 -30.46 -23.83 15.87
N ALA A 15 -29.55 -23.74 16.86
CA ALA A 15 -28.19 -23.26 16.68
C ALA A 15 -27.28 -24.36 16.13
N ALA A 16 -26.46 -24.03 15.12
CA ALA A 16 -25.41 -24.88 14.55
C ALA A 16 -24.03 -24.39 15.03
N VAL A 17 -23.13 -25.32 15.36
CA VAL A 17 -21.72 -25.04 15.69
C VAL A 17 -20.87 -25.43 14.46
N PRO A 18 -20.08 -24.53 13.84
CA PRO A 18 -19.15 -24.94 12.79
C PRO A 18 -17.70 -25.05 13.27
N PHE A 19 -17.16 -26.22 12.97
CA PHE A 19 -15.76 -26.63 12.95
C PHE A 19 -14.95 -25.71 12.01
N ALA A 20 -13.81 -25.17 12.47
CA ALA A 20 -12.97 -24.26 11.69
C ALA A 20 -11.92 -25.04 10.88
N THR A 21 -11.87 -24.80 9.56
CA THR A 21 -10.82 -25.27 8.65
C THR A 21 -9.78 -24.17 8.43
N ALA A 22 -8.51 -24.47 8.70
CA ALA A 22 -7.38 -23.59 8.38
C ALA A 22 -7.00 -23.69 6.90
N VAL A 23 -6.84 -22.54 6.24
CA VAL A 23 -6.29 -22.40 4.89
C VAL A 23 -4.86 -21.88 4.99
N ALA A 24 -3.91 -22.63 4.44
CA ALA A 24 -2.53 -22.21 4.21
C ALA A 24 -2.46 -21.41 2.90
N ASN A 25 -1.74 -20.29 2.90
CA ASN A 25 -1.58 -19.41 1.75
C ASN A 25 -0.12 -19.47 1.27
N GLU A 26 0.13 -20.01 0.08
CA GLU A 26 1.44 -19.97 -0.59
C GLU A 26 1.45 -18.75 -1.54
N GLY A 27 2.30 -17.76 -1.26
CA GLY A 27 2.50 -16.60 -2.12
C GLY A 27 3.47 -16.92 -3.26
N ALA A 28 3.01 -16.76 -4.51
CA ALA A 28 3.83 -16.90 -5.71
C ALA A 28 4.45 -15.54 -6.09
N ASP A 29 5.79 -15.46 -6.07
CA ASP A 29 6.57 -14.30 -6.53
C ASP A 29 6.54 -14.18 -8.07
N ASN A 30 5.63 -13.35 -8.58
CA ASN A 30 5.60 -12.95 -9.99
C ASN A 30 6.29 -11.59 -10.16
N THR A 31 7.62 -11.54 -10.16
CA THR A 31 8.36 -10.29 -10.44
C THR A 31 8.47 -10.06 -11.95
N SER A 32 7.59 -9.25 -12.56
CA SER A 32 7.75 -8.81 -13.95
C SER A 32 8.84 -7.74 -14.06
N VAL A 33 9.74 -7.91 -15.03
CA VAL A 33 10.84 -6.97 -15.29
C VAL A 33 10.56 -6.27 -16.61
N THR A 34 10.41 -4.95 -16.58
CA THR A 34 10.10 -4.13 -17.76
C THR A 34 11.31 -3.30 -18.17
N LYS A 35 11.56 -3.25 -19.49
CA LYS A 35 12.69 -2.50 -20.07
C LYS A 35 12.25 -1.07 -20.38
N MET A 36 12.85 -0.10 -19.73
CA MET A 36 12.60 1.32 -19.95
C MET A 36 13.77 1.98 -20.68
N ILE A 37 13.49 2.91 -21.59
CA ILE A 37 14.51 3.75 -22.24
C ILE A 37 14.63 5.05 -21.46
N ILE A 38 15.77 5.25 -20.80
CA ILE A 38 16.09 6.49 -20.10
C ILE A 38 16.94 7.37 -21.02
N VAL A 39 16.51 8.61 -21.23
CA VAL A 39 17.20 9.60 -22.06
C VAL A 39 18.00 10.53 -21.17
N ASP A 40 19.30 10.59 -21.37
CA ASP A 40 20.18 11.56 -20.71
C ASP A 40 20.08 12.90 -21.45
N ARG A 41 19.44 13.88 -20.82
CA ARG A 41 19.16 15.21 -21.40
C ARG A 41 20.32 16.20 -21.24
N THR A 42 21.49 15.75 -20.81
CA THR A 42 22.66 16.62 -20.67
C THR A 42 23.27 16.97 -22.04
N GLY A 43 23.69 18.23 -22.20
CA GLY A 43 24.39 18.71 -23.41
C GLY A 43 23.49 19.19 -24.55
N LYS A 44 24.06 19.30 -25.76
CA LYS A 44 23.35 19.71 -26.97
C LYS A 44 22.74 18.47 -27.66
N PRO A 45 21.55 18.58 -28.28
CA PRO A 45 20.95 17.48 -29.03
C PRO A 45 21.88 16.97 -30.14
N PRO A 46 21.81 15.68 -30.53
CA PRO A 46 20.88 14.64 -30.05
C PRO A 46 21.35 13.92 -28.77
N PHE A 47 20.39 13.57 -27.91
CA PHE A 47 20.63 12.99 -26.58
C PHE A 47 20.94 11.50 -26.60
N LYS A 48 21.77 11.07 -25.63
CA LYS A 48 22.10 9.66 -25.41
C LYS A 48 20.94 8.93 -24.74
N ARG A 49 20.74 7.66 -25.08
CA ARG A 49 19.67 6.81 -24.55
C ARG A 49 20.27 5.51 -23.98
N LYS A 50 19.75 5.04 -22.85
CA LYS A 50 20.13 3.77 -22.21
C LYS A 50 18.89 2.92 -21.95
N LEU A 51 19.00 1.61 -22.20
CA LEU A 51 17.99 0.63 -21.79
C LEU A 51 18.29 0.22 -20.34
N VAL A 52 17.30 0.37 -19.46
CA VAL A 52 17.38 0.00 -18.06
C VAL A 52 16.25 -0.95 -17.74
N GLU A 53 16.58 -2.05 -17.08
CA GLU A 53 15.61 -3.04 -16.61
C GLU A 53 15.13 -2.60 -15.23
N VAL A 54 13.83 -2.33 -15.11
CA VAL A 54 13.19 -1.88 -13.87
C VAL A 54 12.24 -2.98 -13.41
N GLN A 55 12.34 -3.34 -12.13
CA GLN A 55 11.43 -4.30 -11.52
C GLN A 55 10.08 -3.62 -11.31
N GLU A 56 9.01 -4.26 -11.75
CA GLU A 56 7.65 -3.82 -11.45
C GLU A 56 7.23 -4.42 -10.13
N HIS A 57 6.76 -3.58 -9.22
CA HIS A 57 6.15 -4.02 -7.97
C HIS A 57 4.64 -3.77 -8.06
N ASP A 58 3.84 -4.79 -7.76
CA ASP A 58 2.38 -4.69 -7.75
C ASP A 58 1.92 -3.88 -6.53
N VAL A 59 1.21 -2.77 -6.77
CA VAL A 59 0.71 -1.88 -5.71
C VAL A 59 -0.24 -2.62 -4.77
N ALA A 60 -1.00 -3.60 -5.27
CA ALA A 60 -1.95 -4.37 -4.47
C ALA A 60 -1.26 -5.27 -3.42
N GLN A 61 -0.01 -5.67 -3.66
CA GLN A 61 0.76 -6.47 -2.70
C GLN A 61 1.23 -5.66 -1.49
N PHE A 62 1.43 -4.34 -1.66
CA PHE A 62 1.82 -3.47 -0.56
C PHE A 62 0.68 -3.23 0.44
N GLU A 63 -0.59 -3.31 0.02
CA GLU A 63 -1.73 -3.18 0.93
C GLU A 63 -1.82 -4.35 1.93
N LEU A 64 -1.34 -5.54 1.54
CA LEU A 64 -1.35 -6.74 2.39
C LEU A 64 -0.23 -6.74 3.44
N LEU A 65 0.87 -6.02 3.19
CA LEU A 65 1.99 -5.88 4.13
C LEU A 65 1.72 -4.87 5.25
N GLY A 66 0.62 -4.11 5.18
CA GLY A 66 0.20 -3.13 6.19
C GLY A 66 -0.32 -3.74 7.50
N ALA A 67 -0.35 -5.07 7.64
CA ALA A 67 -0.96 -5.78 8.78
C ALA A 67 -0.25 -5.59 10.13
N ALA A 68 0.92 -4.92 10.17
CA ALA A 68 1.66 -4.61 11.40
C ALA A 68 2.00 -3.11 11.53
N THR A 69 1.20 -2.23 10.93
CA THR A 69 1.37 -0.78 11.13
C THR A 69 0.85 -0.37 12.51
N GLU A 70 1.57 0.54 13.17
CA GLU A 70 1.10 1.15 14.42
C GLU A 70 -0.19 1.90 14.10
N CYS A 71 -1.30 1.46 14.71
CA CYS A 71 -2.59 2.08 14.49
C CYS A 71 -2.91 3.04 15.64
N GLU A 72 -3.34 4.25 15.30
CA GLU A 72 -3.74 5.25 16.27
C GLU A 72 -5.28 5.28 16.40
N ASN A 73 -5.77 5.21 17.63
CA ASN A 73 -7.19 5.33 17.93
C ASN A 73 -7.63 6.79 17.77
N ARG A 74 -8.45 7.08 16.76
CA ARG A 74 -9.03 8.41 16.52
C ARG A 74 -10.54 8.37 16.71
N MET A 75 -11.09 9.41 17.32
CA MET A 75 -12.53 9.56 17.51
C MET A 75 -13.16 10.10 16.23
N SER A 76 -14.02 9.30 15.60
CA SER A 76 -14.89 9.71 14.50
C SER A 76 -16.28 10.10 15.02
N VAL A 77 -16.92 11.07 14.37
CA VAL A 77 -18.27 11.55 14.74
C VAL A 77 -19.18 11.43 13.52
N ASP A 78 -20.25 10.65 13.65
CA ASP A 78 -21.28 10.55 12.62
C ASP A 78 -22.26 11.72 12.75
N MET A 79 -22.12 12.70 11.86
CA MET A 79 -22.91 13.94 11.84
C MET A 79 -24.33 13.77 11.29
N ARG A 80 -24.85 12.55 11.20
CA ARG A 80 -26.20 12.27 10.72
C ARG A 80 -27.25 12.41 11.84
N GLY A 81 -28.37 13.07 11.53
CA GLY A 81 -29.53 13.20 12.41
C GLY A 81 -29.56 14.50 13.23
N LYS A 82 -30.37 14.53 14.28
CA LYS A 82 -30.41 15.66 15.22
C LYS A 82 -29.35 15.46 16.30
N PRO A 83 -28.68 16.53 16.77
CA PRO A 83 -27.73 16.44 17.87
C PRO A 83 -28.36 15.86 19.15
N PRO A 84 -27.59 15.19 20.02
CA PRO A 84 -26.13 14.97 19.94
C PRO A 84 -25.73 13.80 19.04
N PHE A 85 -24.62 13.97 18.30
CA PHE A 85 -24.13 13.01 17.33
C PHE A 85 -23.45 11.78 17.96
N LYS A 86 -23.56 10.64 17.26
CA LYS A 86 -22.89 9.40 17.67
C LYS A 86 -21.39 9.52 17.42
N ARG A 87 -20.61 8.96 18.34
CA ARG A 87 -19.14 8.94 18.26
C ARG A 87 -18.65 7.50 18.29
N SER A 88 -17.64 7.19 17.49
CA SER A 88 -16.97 5.90 17.41
C SER A 88 -15.47 6.10 17.47
N VAL A 89 -14.75 5.12 18.01
CA VAL A 89 -13.28 5.09 17.97
C VAL A 89 -12.89 4.20 16.81
N GLU A 90 -12.15 4.77 15.86
CA GLU A 90 -11.65 4.09 14.68
C GLU A 90 -10.13 4.00 14.73
N CYS A 91 -9.63 2.87 14.25
CA CYS A 91 -8.21 2.53 14.24
C CYS A 91 -7.65 2.96 12.88
N ILE A 92 -6.88 4.05 12.85
CA ILE A 92 -6.31 4.59 11.61
C ILE A 92 -4.83 4.24 11.54
N PRO A 93 -4.33 3.66 10.44
CA PRO A 93 -2.92 3.33 10.30
C PRO A 93 -2.06 4.60 10.24
N VAL A 94 -0.99 4.64 11.04
CA VAL A 94 0.00 5.72 11.00
C VAL A 94 1.07 5.36 9.98
N ILE A 95 1.35 6.28 9.06
CA ILE A 95 2.36 6.12 8.00
C ILE A 95 3.47 7.14 8.23
N ASP A 96 4.69 6.68 8.47
CA ASP A 96 5.88 7.54 8.66
C ASP A 96 6.38 8.10 7.33
N VAL A 97 6.18 9.40 7.10
CA VAL A 97 6.56 10.09 5.85
C VAL A 97 8.09 10.06 5.61
N ALA A 98 8.90 10.06 6.67
CA ALA A 98 10.36 10.08 6.57
C ALA A 98 10.96 8.79 5.96
N GLN A 99 10.26 7.65 6.03
CA GLN A 99 10.75 6.39 5.46
C GLN A 99 10.80 6.43 3.92
N PHE A 100 9.93 7.23 3.29
CA PHE A 100 9.84 7.31 1.84
C PHE A 100 11.01 8.08 1.19
N GLU A 101 11.71 8.95 1.94
CA GLU A 101 12.80 9.77 1.41
C GLU A 101 14.13 8.98 1.29
N THR A 102 14.34 7.96 2.13
CA THR A 102 15.64 7.24 2.21
C THR A 102 15.93 6.30 1.04
N ILE A 103 14.92 5.98 0.22
CA ILE A 103 15.06 5.02 -0.88
C ILE A 103 15.85 5.63 -2.07
N GLU A 104 15.90 6.96 -2.19
CA GLU A 104 16.51 7.64 -3.35
C GLU A 104 18.03 7.91 -3.21
N GLU A 105 18.58 7.90 -1.99
CA GLU A 105 19.94 8.42 -1.73
C GLU A 105 21.07 7.39 -1.96
N ASN A 106 20.79 6.10 -2.04
CA ASN A 106 21.81 5.05 -2.03
C ASN A 106 22.53 4.79 -3.36
N SER A 107 22.31 5.58 -4.42
CA SER A 107 22.81 5.27 -5.77
C SER A 107 23.97 6.13 -6.29
N ASN A 108 24.42 7.18 -5.60
CA ASN A 108 25.39 8.13 -6.19
C ASN A 108 26.51 8.61 -5.25
N SER A 109 27.27 7.71 -4.62
CA SER A 109 28.63 8.06 -4.17
C SER A 109 29.64 7.70 -5.25
N THR A 110 30.18 8.70 -5.95
CA THR A 110 31.32 8.47 -6.85
C THR A 110 32.60 8.47 -6.02
N ASN A 111 33.28 7.33 -5.96
CA ASN A 111 34.59 7.21 -5.30
C ASN A 111 35.65 7.91 -6.15
N PHE A 112 35.75 9.23 -6.05
CA PHE A 112 36.81 10.00 -6.69
C PHE A 112 38.14 9.75 -5.97
N SER A 113 38.96 8.84 -6.51
CA SER A 113 40.35 8.64 -6.10
C SER A 113 41.28 9.00 -7.27
N GLY A 114 41.75 10.25 -7.27
CA GLY A 114 42.68 10.76 -8.26
C GLY A 114 43.66 11.74 -7.63
N HIS A 115 44.93 11.67 -8.03
CA HIS A 115 45.91 12.70 -7.66
C HIS A 115 45.51 14.02 -8.33
N PRO A 116 45.52 15.16 -7.60
CA PRO A 116 45.08 16.44 -8.14
C PRO A 116 45.94 16.85 -9.34
N PRO A 117 45.33 17.42 -10.40
CA PRO A 117 45.94 17.55 -11.73
C PRO A 117 47.09 18.57 -11.84
N PHE A 118 47.52 19.22 -10.76
CA PHE A 118 48.59 20.21 -10.80
C PHE A 118 49.69 19.91 -9.78
N LYS A 119 50.95 20.00 -10.23
CA LYS A 119 52.10 19.99 -9.33
C LYS A 119 52.06 21.27 -8.50
N ARG A 120 51.95 21.12 -7.17
CA ARG A 120 52.28 22.20 -6.23
C ARG A 120 53.78 22.43 -6.32
N ARG A 121 54.20 23.40 -7.14
CA ARG A 121 55.52 24.01 -7.09
C ARG A 121 55.33 25.52 -7.01
#